data_AF-A0A022MQ81-F1
#
_entry.id   AF-A0A022MQ81-F1
#
_cell.length_a   1.000
_cell.length_b   1.000
_cell.length_c   1.000
_cell.angle_alpha   90.00
_cell.angle_beta   90.00
_cell.angle_gamma   90.00
#
_symmetry.space_group_name_H-M   'P 1'
#
loop_
_entity.id
_entity.type
_entity.pdbx_description
1 polymer ?
#
loop_
_entity_poly.entity_id
_entity_poly.type
_entity_poly.pdbx_seq_one_letter_code
_entity_poly.pdbx_strand_id
1 'polypeptide(L)'
;PRAGSGGGGGGDRGDDGDGSVPPAADAAPGGKSAKGTKGGKGRTFTGIAAAAVTTVLAVVVAGQVADDRSEAGAAQTAGGQDEGARTALGGGVQTSPSPSHSTVALTYEQKMNLKYPLSPALKGSGRFDVVPGFAKAPGRGRKFTYRVDVEQGLGLDGRLFADAVQKTLNDDRSWAHGGARTFERVSSGESDFVITLASPGTTAVWCEKSGLDTTEDNVSCDSAATPRVMINAYRWAQGARTYGDRIYPYRQMLINHEVGHRLGHNHVTCEKDGELAPVMQQQTKFLDHDGIHCLPNSWPYPKS
;
A
#
# COMPACT_ATOMS: atom_id res chain seq x y z
N PRO A 1 -75.94 -10.77 -22.57
CA PRO A 1 -76.11 -11.34 -23.93
C PRO A 1 -74.92 -12.24 -24.28
N ARG A 2 -75.23 -13.47 -24.68
CA ARG A 2 -74.40 -14.66 -25.02
C ARG A 2 -73.08 -14.34 -25.76
N ALA A 3 -71.92 -14.94 -25.45
CA ALA A 3 -71.51 -16.35 -25.46
C ALA A 3 -71.50 -17.00 -26.87
N GLY A 4 -70.32 -17.48 -27.29
CA GLY A 4 -70.11 -18.37 -28.43
C GLY A 4 -68.99 -19.35 -28.09
N SER A 5 -69.35 -20.64 -28.06
CA SER A 5 -68.57 -21.81 -27.67
C SER A 5 -68.64 -22.84 -28.81
N GLY A 6 -67.65 -23.73 -28.87
CA GLY A 6 -67.64 -25.02 -29.59
C GLY A 6 -66.26 -25.64 -29.35
N GLY A 7 -66.08 -26.81 -28.72
CA GLY A 7 -66.81 -28.09 -28.79
C GLY A 7 -65.93 -29.08 -29.57
N GLY A 8 -65.61 -30.31 -29.15
CA GLY A 8 -65.92 -31.10 -27.97
C GLY A 8 -65.40 -32.55 -28.14
N GLY A 9 -65.72 -33.38 -27.14
CA GLY A 9 -65.76 -34.85 -27.17
C GLY A 9 -64.43 -35.60 -26.91
N GLY A 10 -64.35 -36.65 -26.09
CA GLY A 10 -65.29 -37.41 -25.26
C GLY A 10 -64.51 -38.58 -24.62
N GLY A 11 -64.63 -38.84 -23.30
CA GLY A 11 -65.35 -40.00 -22.72
C GLY A 11 -64.41 -41.21 -22.48
N ASP A 12 -64.53 -42.10 -21.50
CA ASP A 12 -65.33 -42.23 -20.27
C ASP A 12 -64.74 -43.40 -19.43
N ARG A 13 -64.80 -43.26 -18.10
CA ARG A 13 -64.94 -44.20 -16.95
C ARG A 13 -64.57 -45.71 -16.97
N GLY A 14 -64.19 -46.17 -15.75
CA GLY A 14 -64.35 -47.54 -15.20
C GLY A 14 -63.19 -47.87 -14.24
N ASP A 15 -63.23 -47.70 -12.91
CA ASP A 15 -64.05 -48.30 -11.82
C ASP A 15 -63.45 -49.61 -11.23
N ASP A 16 -63.40 -49.66 -9.89
CA ASP A 16 -63.18 -50.79 -8.95
C ASP A 16 -61.88 -51.65 -9.04
N GLY A 17 -61.26 -52.17 -7.98
CA GLY A 17 -61.57 -52.30 -6.56
C GLY A 17 -60.70 -53.44 -5.97
N ASP A 18 -60.13 -53.20 -4.78
CA ASP A 18 -59.69 -54.13 -3.72
C ASP A 18 -58.69 -55.29 -3.98
N GLY A 19 -57.76 -55.51 -3.03
CA GLY A 19 -57.07 -56.79 -2.88
C GLY A 19 -55.64 -56.79 -2.34
N SER A 20 -55.53 -56.78 -1.00
CA SER A 20 -54.61 -57.61 -0.19
C SER A 20 -53.21 -57.10 0.25
N VAL A 21 -52.97 -57.38 1.53
CA VAL A 21 -51.93 -56.97 2.52
C VAL A 21 -50.84 -58.08 2.65
N PRO A 22 -49.65 -57.81 3.28
CA PRO A 22 -48.38 -58.54 3.16
C PRO A 22 -48.15 -59.59 4.29
N PRO A 23 -46.91 -60.07 4.56
CA PRO A 23 -46.02 -59.43 5.57
C PRO A 23 -44.47 -59.56 5.31
N ALA A 24 -43.64 -58.56 5.66
CA ALA A 24 -42.81 -58.36 6.88
C ALA A 24 -41.45 -59.12 6.92
N ALA A 25 -40.30 -58.42 6.98
CA ALA A 25 -39.46 -58.16 8.18
C ALA A 25 -38.27 -59.15 8.26
N ASP A 26 -37.06 -58.90 8.78
CA ASP A 26 -36.41 -57.80 9.50
C ASP A 26 -34.90 -58.12 9.66
N ALA A 27 -34.12 -57.15 10.17
CA ALA A 27 -33.03 -57.28 11.16
C ALA A 27 -31.60 -56.78 10.80
N ALA A 28 -31.22 -55.69 11.47
CA ALA A 28 -29.85 -55.33 11.92
C ALA A 28 -29.55 -56.05 13.28
N PRO A 29 -28.60 -55.69 14.20
CA PRO A 29 -27.45 -54.75 14.19
C PRO A 29 -26.15 -55.25 14.97
N GLY A 30 -25.07 -54.43 14.96
CA GLY A 30 -24.17 -54.19 16.13
C GLY A 30 -22.84 -54.95 16.32
N GLY A 31 -21.76 -54.25 16.74
CA GLY A 31 -20.56 -54.86 17.37
C GLY A 31 -19.26 -54.02 17.38
N LYS A 32 -18.63 -53.84 18.56
CA LYS A 32 -17.42 -53.03 18.84
C LYS A 32 -16.09 -53.82 18.85
N SER A 33 -14.99 -53.08 18.64
CA SER A 33 -13.61 -53.22 19.19
C SER A 33 -12.69 -54.40 18.82
N ALA A 34 -11.47 -54.07 18.32
CA ALA A 34 -10.16 -54.23 18.99
C ALA A 34 -8.98 -54.70 18.08
N LYS A 35 -7.85 -53.99 18.24
CA LYS A 35 -6.42 -54.39 18.16
C LYS A 35 -5.92 -55.32 17.03
N GLY A 36 -4.84 -54.87 16.36
CA GLY A 36 -3.96 -55.75 15.58
C GLY A 36 -2.69 -55.07 15.06
N THR A 37 -1.63 -55.13 15.85
CA THR A 37 -0.27 -54.58 15.70
C THR A 37 0.57 -55.21 14.57
N LYS A 38 1.46 -54.42 13.94
CA LYS A 38 2.90 -54.68 13.59
C LYS A 38 3.33 -53.62 12.55
N GLY A 39 4.30 -52.74 12.77
CA GLY A 39 5.70 -52.95 13.21
C GLY A 39 6.56 -53.11 11.96
N GLY A 40 7.65 -52.38 11.69
CA GLY A 40 8.42 -51.37 12.42
C GLY A 40 9.68 -51.00 11.60
N LYS A 41 10.63 -50.33 12.27
CA LYS A 41 11.94 -49.80 11.83
C LYS A 41 11.82 -48.43 11.14
N GLY A 42 12.12 -47.30 11.76
CA GLY A 42 13.16 -47.03 12.75
C GLY A 42 14.38 -46.48 12.03
N ARG A 43 14.70 -45.20 12.26
CA ARG A 43 16.05 -44.63 12.38
C ARG A 43 15.92 -43.16 12.78
N THR A 44 16.11 -42.95 14.08
CA THR A 44 16.53 -41.71 14.70
C THR A 44 17.80 -41.18 14.01
N PHE A 45 17.76 -39.93 13.57
CA PHE A 45 18.96 -39.10 13.44
C PHE A 45 18.82 -37.94 14.41
N THR A 46 19.31 -38.17 15.62
CA THR A 46 19.85 -37.11 16.48
C THR A 46 21.02 -36.46 15.77
N GLY A 47 20.97 -35.14 15.62
CA GLY A 47 22.04 -34.34 15.04
C GLY A 47 21.84 -32.87 15.35
N ILE A 48 22.01 -32.51 16.62
CA ILE A 48 22.20 -31.13 17.07
C ILE A 48 23.55 -30.68 16.48
N ALA A 49 23.53 -29.77 15.50
CA ALA A 49 24.72 -29.05 15.07
C ALA A 49 24.53 -27.58 15.44
N ALA A 50 25.37 -27.16 16.38
CA ALA A 50 25.35 -25.86 17.05
C ALA A 50 25.47 -24.69 16.06
N ALA A 51 24.76 -23.61 16.38
CA ALA A 51 24.90 -22.31 15.75
C ALA A 51 26.32 -21.78 15.94
N ALA A 52 27.03 -21.53 14.84
CA ALA A 52 28.23 -20.69 14.85
C ALA A 52 27.81 -19.27 14.43
N VAL A 53 27.50 -18.46 15.44
CA VAL A 53 27.29 -17.01 15.30
C VAL A 53 28.67 -16.37 15.19
N THR A 54 29.05 -15.90 14.01
CA THR A 54 30.21 -15.03 13.83
C THR A 54 29.74 -13.59 13.70
N THR A 55 29.62 -12.91 14.83
CA THR A 55 29.45 -11.46 14.90
C THR A 55 30.81 -10.79 14.70
N VAL A 56 30.99 -10.10 13.58
CA VAL A 56 32.07 -9.12 13.41
C VAL A 56 31.47 -7.73 13.58
N LEU A 57 31.65 -7.17 14.77
CA LEU A 57 31.35 -5.77 15.09
C LEU A 57 32.65 -4.97 14.94
N ALA A 58 32.76 -4.20 13.87
CA ALA A 58 33.78 -3.15 13.75
C ALA A 58 33.12 -1.82 14.14
N VAL A 59 33.37 -1.38 15.38
CA VAL A 59 32.98 -0.06 15.87
C VAL A 59 34.11 0.90 15.49
N VAL A 60 33.85 1.81 14.55
CA VAL A 60 34.70 2.98 14.32
C VAL A 60 34.01 4.18 14.96
N VAL A 61 34.45 4.54 16.17
CA VAL A 61 34.16 5.85 16.77
C VAL A 61 35.38 6.73 16.49
N ALA A 62 35.25 7.65 15.55
CA ALA A 62 36.14 8.79 15.42
C ALA A 62 35.35 10.02 15.85
N GLY A 63 35.61 10.47 17.07
CA GLY A 63 35.13 11.74 17.59
C GLY A 63 36.08 12.86 17.22
N GLN A 64 35.55 13.97 16.72
CA GLN A 64 36.19 15.28 16.81
C GLN A 64 35.10 16.30 17.18
N VAL A 65 35.06 16.63 18.47
CA VAL A 65 34.44 17.84 18.98
C VAL A 65 35.51 18.92 18.87
N ALA A 66 35.28 19.92 18.03
CA ALA A 66 35.96 21.20 18.13
C ALA A 66 35.12 22.09 19.04
N ASP A 67 35.61 22.28 20.27
CA ASP A 67 35.12 23.30 21.21
C ASP A 67 35.74 24.64 20.78
N ASP A 68 34.94 25.52 20.18
CA ASP A 68 35.29 26.93 20.02
C ASP A 68 35.02 27.64 21.35
N ARG A 69 36.09 27.88 22.13
CA ARG A 69 36.06 28.78 23.28
C ARG A 69 36.56 30.15 22.86
N SER A 70 35.63 31.10 22.91
CA SER A 70 35.89 32.54 22.83
C SER A 70 36.62 33.07 24.06
N GLU A 71 37.41 34.11 23.80
CA GLU A 71 37.78 35.23 24.67
C GLU A 71 38.86 35.02 25.75
N ALA A 72 40.02 35.65 25.51
CA ALA A 72 40.75 36.43 26.52
C ALA A 72 41.76 37.38 25.86
N GLY A 73 41.79 38.64 26.32
CA GLY A 73 43.04 39.39 26.42
C GLY A 73 43.15 40.68 25.61
N ALA A 74 42.68 41.78 26.20
CA ALA A 74 42.96 43.14 25.77
C ALA A 74 44.38 43.60 26.15
N ALA A 75 44.90 44.51 25.31
CA ALA A 75 45.84 45.61 25.59
C ALA A 75 47.33 45.27 25.85
N GLN A 76 48.23 45.81 25.00
CA GLN A 76 49.05 47.01 25.27
C GLN A 76 50.13 47.23 24.19
N THR A 77 50.46 48.50 24.03
CA THR A 77 51.26 49.22 23.01
C THR A 77 52.78 49.10 23.12
N ALA A 78 53.48 49.21 21.97
CA ALA A 78 54.49 50.24 21.62
C ALA A 78 55.80 49.74 20.96
N GLY A 79 56.14 50.40 19.83
CA GLY A 79 57.50 50.58 19.27
C GLY A 79 58.05 49.43 18.42
N GLY A 80 58.61 49.59 17.23
CA GLY A 80 58.94 50.75 16.40
C GLY A 80 59.94 50.31 15.31
N GLN A 81 59.88 50.96 14.13
CA GLN A 81 60.90 51.06 13.06
C GLN A 81 61.28 49.79 12.28
N ASP A 82 61.70 49.80 11.02
CA ASP A 82 61.48 50.60 9.80
C ASP A 82 62.17 49.80 8.66
N GLU A 83 61.90 50.16 7.41
CA GLU A 83 62.61 49.85 6.16
C GLU A 83 62.30 48.55 5.40
N GLY A 84 61.73 48.74 4.20
CA GLY A 84 61.68 47.72 3.15
C GLY A 84 60.76 48.02 1.96
N ALA A 85 60.88 49.21 1.36
CA ALA A 85 60.10 49.62 0.19
C ALA A 85 60.29 48.68 -1.03
N ARG A 86 59.19 48.13 -1.55
CA ARG A 86 59.03 47.69 -2.95
C ARG A 86 57.58 47.91 -3.40
N THR A 87 57.37 48.99 -4.15
CA THR A 87 56.13 49.29 -4.86
C THR A 87 55.91 48.27 -5.98
N ALA A 88 54.78 47.57 -5.98
CA ALA A 88 54.24 46.92 -7.18
C ALA A 88 52.70 47.05 -7.19
N LEU A 89 52.24 47.76 -8.21
CA LEU A 89 50.87 48.06 -8.55
C LEU A 89 50.15 46.79 -9.03
N GLY A 90 48.85 46.66 -8.70
CA GLY A 90 47.90 45.97 -9.58
C GLY A 90 46.93 45.00 -8.91
N GLY A 91 45.64 45.31 -9.02
CA GLY A 91 44.58 44.30 -9.02
C GLY A 91 43.75 44.20 -7.75
N GLY A 92 42.95 45.23 -7.46
CA GLY A 92 41.80 45.08 -6.58
C GLY A 92 40.78 44.12 -7.23
N VAL A 93 40.83 42.85 -6.87
CA VAL A 93 39.73 41.91 -7.15
C VAL A 93 38.72 42.09 -6.02
N GLN A 94 37.68 42.86 -6.32
CA GLN A 94 36.45 42.82 -5.53
C GLN A 94 35.92 41.39 -5.56
N THR A 95 36.00 40.70 -4.43
CA THR A 95 35.26 39.47 -4.19
C THR A 95 33.79 39.81 -4.10
N SER A 96 33.09 39.79 -5.24
CA SER A 96 31.63 39.72 -5.28
C SER A 96 31.19 38.49 -4.49
N PRO A 97 30.26 38.60 -3.55
CA PRO A 97 29.71 37.43 -2.88
C PRO A 97 28.95 36.59 -3.92
N SER A 98 29.40 35.36 -4.14
CA SER A 98 28.65 34.36 -4.90
C SER A 98 27.25 34.25 -4.31
N PRO A 99 26.19 34.25 -5.12
CA PRO A 99 24.84 34.05 -4.62
C PRO A 99 24.76 32.62 -4.08
N SER A 100 24.63 32.49 -2.77
CA SER A 100 24.21 31.25 -2.14
C SER A 100 22.82 30.93 -2.67
N HIS A 101 22.73 30.04 -3.66
CA HIS A 101 21.45 29.53 -4.14
C HIS A 101 20.78 28.78 -3.00
N SER A 102 19.92 29.47 -2.26
CA SER A 102 19.05 28.84 -1.26
C SER A 102 18.09 27.93 -2.02
N THR A 103 18.32 26.62 -1.94
CA THR A 103 17.38 25.63 -2.48
C THR A 103 16.12 25.69 -1.63
N VAL A 104 15.08 26.35 -2.14
CA VAL A 104 13.79 26.40 -1.47
C VAL A 104 13.24 24.97 -1.41
N ALA A 105 13.03 24.46 -0.20
CA ALA A 105 12.45 23.14 -0.01
C ALA A 105 11.01 23.11 -0.53
N LEU A 106 10.68 22.11 -1.36
CA LEU A 106 9.34 21.94 -1.89
C LEU A 106 8.31 21.67 -0.78
N THR A 107 7.15 22.29 -0.89
CA THR A 107 5.98 22.00 -0.06
C THR A 107 5.46 20.58 -0.30
N TYR A 108 4.61 20.08 0.60
CA TYR A 108 3.96 18.78 0.45
C TYR A 108 3.17 18.67 -0.86
N GLU A 109 2.37 19.69 -1.20
CA GLU A 109 1.57 19.69 -2.42
C GLU A 109 2.44 19.71 -3.68
N GLN A 110 3.53 20.47 -3.67
CA GLN A 110 4.50 20.47 -4.77
C GLN A 110 5.12 19.07 -4.95
N LYS A 111 5.56 18.43 -3.85
CA LYS A 111 6.09 17.06 -3.89
C LYS A 111 5.06 16.05 -4.39
N MET A 112 3.81 16.15 -3.92
CA MET A 112 2.73 15.27 -4.36
C MET A 112 2.37 15.45 -5.84
N ASN A 113 2.69 16.61 -6.44
CA ASN A 113 2.51 16.89 -7.86
C ASN A 113 3.72 16.52 -8.74
N LEU A 114 4.84 16.08 -8.17
CA LEU A 114 5.98 15.62 -8.95
C LEU A 114 5.79 14.20 -9.48
N LYS A 115 6.00 14.03 -10.80
CA LYS A 115 6.21 12.73 -11.42
C LYS A 115 7.69 12.35 -11.36
N TYR A 116 7.98 11.06 -11.23
CA TYR A 116 9.35 10.53 -11.17
C TYR A 116 9.56 9.51 -12.29
N PRO A 117 10.68 9.55 -13.03
CA PRO A 117 10.99 8.52 -14.01
C PRO A 117 11.13 7.17 -13.30
N LEU A 118 10.27 6.22 -13.66
CA LEU A 118 10.31 4.87 -13.14
C LEU A 118 9.84 3.94 -14.24
N SER A 119 10.58 2.86 -14.50
CA SER A 119 10.23 1.92 -15.56
C SER A 119 9.05 1.04 -15.14
N PRO A 120 8.02 0.84 -15.99
CA PRO A 120 6.97 -0.14 -15.73
C PRO A 120 7.51 -1.58 -15.69
N ALA A 121 8.72 -1.83 -16.23
CA ALA A 121 9.39 -3.12 -16.17
C ALA A 121 10.37 -3.25 -14.99
N LEU A 122 10.43 -2.27 -14.08
CA LEU A 122 11.39 -2.27 -12.97
C LEU A 122 11.17 -3.48 -12.05
N LYS A 123 12.21 -4.30 -11.92
CA LYS A 123 12.33 -5.36 -10.92
C LYS A 123 13.24 -4.87 -9.80
N GLY A 124 12.67 -4.67 -8.62
CA GLY A 124 13.40 -4.19 -7.45
C GLY A 124 14.08 -5.33 -6.69
N SER A 125 14.58 -5.01 -5.50
CA SER A 125 15.34 -5.92 -4.65
C SER A 125 14.50 -6.99 -3.94
N GLY A 126 13.18 -6.79 -3.83
CA GLY A 126 12.27 -7.58 -2.99
C GLY A 126 12.46 -7.37 -1.48
N ARG A 127 13.40 -6.50 -1.06
CA ARG A 127 13.68 -6.19 0.35
C ARG A 127 13.04 -4.86 0.73
N PHE A 128 12.46 -4.79 1.91
CA PHE A 128 11.71 -3.63 2.37
C PHE A 128 12.35 -2.99 3.60
N ASP A 129 12.40 -1.65 3.58
CA ASP A 129 12.71 -0.84 4.75
C ASP A 129 11.42 -0.31 5.36
N VAL A 130 11.33 -0.36 6.69
CA VAL A 130 10.24 0.29 7.42
C VAL A 130 10.49 1.80 7.43
N VAL A 131 9.50 2.58 7.01
CA VAL A 131 9.59 4.05 7.09
C VAL A 131 9.52 4.48 8.55
N PRO A 132 10.55 5.13 9.11
CA PRO A 132 10.60 5.44 10.53
C PRO A 132 9.54 6.45 10.97
N GLY A 133 9.20 6.41 12.25
CA GLY A 133 8.35 7.39 12.91
C GLY A 133 6.93 6.88 13.19
N PHE A 134 6.19 7.70 13.93
CA PHE A 134 4.83 7.40 14.39
C PHE A 134 3.90 8.56 14.01
N ALA A 135 2.66 8.25 13.66
CA ALA A 135 1.62 9.27 13.45
C ALA A 135 0.33 8.81 14.11
N LYS A 136 -0.05 9.53 15.18
CA LYS A 136 -1.24 9.20 15.98
C LYS A 136 -2.51 9.32 15.14
N ALA A 137 -3.44 8.39 15.32
CA ALA A 137 -4.80 8.51 14.81
C ALA A 137 -5.47 9.79 15.36
N PRO A 138 -6.00 10.69 14.51
CA PRO A 138 -6.65 11.92 14.96
C PRO A 138 -8.07 11.70 15.50
N GLY A 139 -8.72 10.61 15.10
CA GLY A 139 -10.12 10.33 15.41
C GLY A 139 -10.32 9.45 16.64
N ARG A 140 -11.58 9.29 17.04
CA ARG A 140 -12.04 8.39 18.11
C ARG A 140 -12.79 7.15 17.59
N GLY A 141 -12.91 7.02 16.27
CA GLY A 141 -13.54 5.87 15.62
C GLY A 141 -12.77 4.57 15.83
N ARG A 142 -13.21 3.51 15.17
CA ARG A 142 -12.47 2.24 15.16
C ARG A 142 -11.05 2.47 14.66
N LYS A 143 -10.07 2.23 15.52
CA LYS A 143 -8.66 2.45 15.21
C LYS A 143 -8.12 1.29 14.39
N PHE A 144 -7.38 1.63 13.33
CA PHE A 144 -6.53 0.72 12.58
C PHE A 144 -5.09 1.19 12.69
N THR A 145 -4.22 0.28 13.07
CA THR A 145 -2.77 0.48 13.09
C THR A 145 -2.18 -0.04 11.79
N TYR A 146 -1.27 0.72 11.20
CA TYR A 146 -0.59 0.28 9.99
C TYR A 146 0.88 0.67 9.99
N ARG A 147 1.69 -0.15 9.34
CA ARG A 147 3.09 0.16 9.03
C ARG A 147 3.22 0.58 7.58
N VAL A 148 4.23 1.39 7.29
CA VAL A 148 4.62 1.73 5.90
C VAL A 148 5.98 1.12 5.60
N ASP A 149 6.03 0.31 4.56
CA ASP A 149 7.24 -0.32 4.03
C ASP A 149 7.54 0.23 2.63
N VAL A 150 8.82 0.43 2.32
CA VAL A 150 9.27 0.86 0.98
C VAL A 150 10.35 -0.08 0.51
N GLU A 151 10.25 -0.54 -0.73
CA GLU A 151 11.27 -1.39 -1.31
C GLU A 151 12.60 -0.65 -1.49
N GLN A 152 13.69 -1.32 -1.11
CA GLN A 152 15.04 -0.78 -1.26
C GLN A 152 15.37 -0.54 -2.74
N GLY A 153 15.93 0.64 -3.03
CA GLY A 153 16.44 0.99 -4.35
C GLY A 153 15.44 1.65 -5.29
N LEU A 154 14.22 1.99 -4.83
CA LEU A 154 13.23 2.66 -5.69
C LEU A 154 13.59 4.09 -6.11
N GLY A 155 14.46 4.78 -5.36
CA GLY A 155 14.75 6.20 -5.59
C GLY A 155 13.56 7.13 -5.32
N LEU A 156 12.57 6.66 -4.55
CA LEU A 156 11.35 7.40 -4.18
C LEU A 156 11.40 7.82 -2.71
N ASP A 157 10.77 8.96 -2.41
CA ASP A 157 10.68 9.48 -1.04
C ASP A 157 9.66 8.68 -0.20
N GLY A 158 10.17 7.74 0.60
CA GLY A 158 9.35 6.93 1.50
C GLY A 158 8.65 7.73 2.61
N ARG A 159 9.22 8.87 3.04
CA ARG A 159 8.59 9.73 4.04
C ARG A 159 7.41 10.49 3.43
N LEU A 160 7.54 10.99 2.19
CA LEU A 160 6.43 11.56 1.43
C LEU A 160 5.30 10.54 1.25
N PHE A 161 5.64 9.30 0.89
CA PHE A 161 4.65 8.23 0.76
C PHE A 161 3.92 7.97 2.09
N ALA A 162 4.65 7.84 3.20
CA ALA A 162 4.04 7.64 4.52
C ALA A 162 3.13 8.82 4.96
N ASP A 163 3.55 10.06 4.70
CA ASP A 163 2.75 11.26 4.98
C ASP A 163 1.48 11.30 4.12
N ALA A 164 1.60 10.97 2.83
CA ALA A 164 0.46 10.89 1.93
C ALA A 164 -0.55 9.83 2.35
N VAL A 165 -0.10 8.66 2.80
CA VAL A 165 -0.99 7.63 3.35
C VAL A 165 -1.72 8.15 4.60
N GLN A 166 -1.00 8.74 5.55
CA GLN A 166 -1.58 9.24 6.80
C GLN A 166 -2.63 10.32 6.54
N LYS A 167 -2.30 11.31 5.69
CA LYS A 167 -3.18 12.42 5.32
C LYS A 167 -4.39 11.94 4.54
N THR A 168 -4.20 11.03 3.59
CA THR A 168 -5.29 10.55 2.73
C THR A 168 -6.30 9.73 3.54
N LEU A 169 -5.85 8.76 4.34
CA LEU A 169 -6.75 7.85 5.05
C LEU A 169 -7.55 8.53 6.17
N ASN A 170 -7.02 9.60 6.74
CA ASN A 170 -7.70 10.37 7.79
C ASN A 170 -8.34 11.68 7.28
N ASP A 171 -8.38 11.90 5.96
CA ASP A 171 -9.20 12.96 5.36
C ASP A 171 -10.68 12.63 5.61
N ASP A 172 -11.51 13.65 5.88
CA ASP A 172 -12.94 13.43 6.12
C ASP A 172 -13.67 12.90 4.88
N ARG A 173 -13.10 13.02 3.68
CA ARG A 173 -13.63 12.41 2.45
C ARG A 173 -13.23 10.94 2.28
N SER A 174 -12.32 10.43 3.12
CA SER A 174 -11.78 9.07 3.09
C SER A 174 -12.55 8.12 4.02
N TRP A 175 -12.00 6.93 4.26
CA TRP A 175 -12.59 5.87 5.08
C TRP A 175 -12.76 6.25 6.56
N ALA A 176 -12.11 7.34 7.00
CA ALA A 176 -12.30 7.96 8.32
C ALA A 176 -13.54 8.88 8.42
N HIS A 177 -14.26 9.11 7.30
CA HIS A 177 -15.44 9.97 7.22
C HIS A 177 -16.40 9.80 8.40
N GLY A 178 -16.88 10.92 8.94
CA GLY A 178 -17.85 10.93 10.05
C GLY A 178 -17.32 10.31 11.34
N GLY A 179 -16.00 10.13 11.48
CA GLY A 179 -15.38 9.53 12.66
C GLY A 179 -15.63 8.03 12.79
N ALA A 180 -16.07 7.34 11.75
CA ALA A 180 -16.34 5.89 11.78
C ALA A 180 -15.06 5.07 12.01
N ARG A 181 -13.94 5.52 11.44
CA ARG A 181 -12.62 4.87 11.53
C ARG A 181 -11.53 5.91 11.79
N THR A 182 -10.36 5.47 12.20
CA THR A 182 -9.17 6.31 12.28
C THR A 182 -7.90 5.48 12.09
N PHE A 183 -6.89 6.05 11.44
CA PHE A 183 -5.68 5.33 11.04
C PHE A 183 -4.45 5.89 11.76
N GLU A 184 -3.73 4.99 12.43
CA GLU A 184 -2.53 5.28 13.22
C GLU A 184 -1.32 4.59 12.58
N ARG A 185 -0.30 5.38 12.22
CA ARG A 185 0.94 4.85 11.67
C ARG A 185 1.90 4.46 12.78
N VAL A 186 2.37 3.22 12.74
CA VAL A 186 3.42 2.68 13.62
C VAL A 186 4.64 2.25 12.80
N SER A 187 5.83 2.23 13.41
CA SER A 187 7.07 1.74 12.80
C SER A 187 7.69 0.55 13.54
N SER A 188 7.04 0.06 14.59
CA SER A 188 7.51 -1.04 15.43
C SER A 188 6.32 -1.73 16.09
N GLY A 189 6.51 -2.99 16.49
CA GLY A 189 5.44 -3.82 17.04
C GLY A 189 4.50 -4.34 15.95
N GLU A 190 3.42 -4.99 16.41
CA GLU A 190 2.37 -5.50 15.53
C GLU A 190 1.52 -4.36 14.97
N SER A 191 1.05 -4.53 13.73
CA SER A 191 0.14 -3.61 13.06
C SER A 191 -0.95 -4.42 12.35
N ASP A 192 -2.17 -3.88 12.26
CA ASP A 192 -3.29 -4.58 11.59
C ASP A 192 -2.98 -4.90 10.12
N PHE A 193 -2.21 -4.03 9.45
CA PHE A 193 -1.73 -4.27 8.08
C PHE A 193 -0.49 -3.43 7.73
N VAL A 194 0.13 -3.71 6.58
CA VAL A 194 1.31 -3.02 6.08
C VAL A 194 1.03 -2.44 4.70
N ILE A 195 1.16 -1.13 4.53
CA ILE A 195 1.08 -0.48 3.22
C ILE A 195 2.49 -0.42 2.63
N THR A 196 2.67 -1.03 1.47
CA THR A 196 4.00 -1.31 0.89
C THR A 196 4.14 -0.62 -0.46
N LEU A 197 5.14 0.26 -0.63
CA LEU A 197 5.52 0.80 -1.93
C LEU A 197 6.59 -0.10 -2.56
N ALA A 198 6.29 -0.71 -3.69
CA ALA A 198 7.16 -1.70 -4.33
C ALA A 198 7.21 -1.52 -5.85
N SER A 199 8.31 -1.93 -6.47
CA SER A 199 8.50 -1.96 -7.91
C SER A 199 7.40 -2.81 -8.57
N PRO A 200 7.12 -2.59 -9.86
CA PRO A 200 6.23 -3.44 -10.65
C PRO A 200 6.47 -4.94 -10.46
N GLY A 201 7.71 -5.40 -10.64
CA GLY A 201 8.06 -6.82 -10.49
C GLY A 201 7.79 -7.37 -9.09
N THR A 202 8.16 -6.62 -8.05
CA THR A 202 7.90 -7.03 -6.66
C THR A 202 6.42 -7.01 -6.33
N THR A 203 5.68 -6.01 -6.84
CA THR A 203 4.22 -5.93 -6.70
C THR A 203 3.55 -7.16 -7.29
N ALA A 204 3.91 -7.55 -8.52
CA ALA A 204 3.37 -8.74 -9.17
C ALA A 204 3.57 -10.02 -8.33
N VAL A 205 4.78 -10.25 -7.81
CA VAL A 205 5.09 -11.40 -6.95
C VAL A 205 4.23 -11.42 -5.68
N TRP A 206 3.95 -10.26 -5.07
CA TRP A 206 3.12 -10.20 -3.88
C TRP A 206 1.63 -10.32 -4.20
N CYS A 207 1.15 -9.74 -5.30
CA CYS A 207 -0.24 -9.86 -5.73
C CYS A 207 -0.58 -11.31 -6.12
N GLU A 208 0.34 -12.04 -6.76
CA GLU A 208 0.19 -13.45 -7.13
C GLU A 208 -0.09 -14.35 -5.91
N LYS A 209 0.45 -14.02 -4.73
CA LYS A 209 0.16 -14.75 -3.48
C LYS A 209 -1.32 -14.74 -3.11
N SER A 210 -2.08 -13.79 -3.66
CA SER A 210 -3.54 -13.68 -3.50
C SER A 210 -4.29 -13.97 -4.80
N GLY A 211 -3.64 -14.63 -5.77
CA GLY A 211 -4.24 -15.03 -7.05
C GLY A 211 -4.44 -13.89 -8.04
N LEU A 212 -3.76 -12.76 -7.86
CA LEU A 212 -3.91 -11.57 -8.70
C LEU A 212 -2.72 -11.39 -9.64
N ASP A 213 -2.97 -11.36 -10.95
CA ASP A 213 -1.96 -11.02 -11.95
C ASP A 213 -1.99 -9.51 -12.24
N THR A 214 -0.83 -8.86 -12.09
CA THR A 214 -0.64 -7.43 -12.32
C THR A 214 0.53 -7.14 -13.27
N THR A 215 1.08 -8.17 -13.92
CA THR A 215 2.29 -8.08 -14.76
C THR A 215 2.10 -7.19 -15.98
N GLU A 216 0.94 -7.25 -16.61
CA GLU A 216 0.58 -6.46 -17.79
C GLU A 216 0.09 -5.05 -17.39
N ASP A 217 -0.93 -4.99 -16.54
CA ASP A 217 -1.62 -3.74 -16.21
C ASP A 217 -0.83 -2.85 -15.24
N ASN A 218 0.20 -3.37 -14.58
CA ASN A 218 1.00 -2.64 -13.59
C ASN A 218 0.14 -1.92 -12.55
N VAL A 219 -0.85 -2.62 -12.00
CA VAL A 219 -1.75 -2.07 -10.98
C VAL A 219 -1.23 -2.38 -9.57
N SER A 220 -1.81 -1.67 -8.60
CA SER A 220 -1.65 -1.98 -7.18
C SER A 220 -2.65 -3.10 -6.79
N CYS A 221 -2.49 -3.68 -5.61
CA CYS A 221 -3.43 -4.68 -5.10
C CYS A 221 -3.46 -4.72 -3.58
N ASP A 222 -4.57 -5.18 -3.01
CA ASP A 222 -4.56 -5.79 -1.69
C ASP A 222 -4.11 -7.26 -1.80
N SER A 223 -2.90 -7.58 -1.31
CA SER A 223 -2.45 -8.97 -1.23
C SER A 223 -3.07 -9.61 0.01
N ALA A 224 -4.38 -9.85 -0.04
CA ALA A 224 -5.23 -10.26 1.08
C ALA A 224 -4.82 -11.58 1.77
N ALA A 225 -4.08 -12.47 1.09
CA ALA A 225 -3.47 -13.66 1.71
C ALA A 225 -2.26 -13.32 2.61
N THR A 226 -1.91 -12.04 2.71
CA THR A 226 -0.77 -11.49 3.45
C THR A 226 -1.19 -10.22 4.20
N PRO A 227 -0.39 -9.72 5.16
CA PRO A 227 -0.71 -8.45 5.79
C PRO A 227 -0.50 -7.24 4.87
N ARG A 228 -0.07 -7.40 3.61
CA ARG A 228 0.36 -6.28 2.75
C ARG A 228 -0.70 -5.77 1.78
N VAL A 229 -0.91 -4.45 1.83
CA VAL A 229 -1.52 -3.66 0.75
C VAL A 229 -0.37 -3.16 -0.12
N MET A 230 -0.32 -3.59 -1.38
CA MET A 230 0.79 -3.32 -2.30
C MET A 230 0.45 -2.12 -3.20
N ILE A 231 1.23 -1.05 -3.08
CA ILE A 231 1.21 0.10 -3.98
C ILE A 231 2.32 -0.05 -5.03
N ASN A 232 1.92 -0.14 -6.29
CA ASN A 232 2.83 -0.21 -7.42
C ASN A 232 3.57 1.13 -7.60
N ALA A 233 4.90 1.10 -7.45
CA ALA A 233 5.76 2.27 -7.49
C ALA A 233 5.74 2.98 -8.85
N TYR A 234 5.51 2.27 -9.95
CA TYR A 234 5.35 2.91 -11.27
C TYR A 234 4.10 3.79 -11.28
N ARG A 235 2.99 3.29 -10.74
CA ARG A 235 1.74 4.05 -10.61
C ARG A 235 1.89 5.23 -9.67
N TRP A 236 2.53 5.03 -8.53
CA TRP A 236 2.87 6.13 -7.63
C TRP A 236 3.73 7.22 -8.31
N ALA A 237 4.70 6.81 -9.13
CA ALA A 237 5.65 7.71 -9.77
C ALA A 237 5.11 8.44 -11.00
N GLN A 238 4.27 7.79 -11.81
CA GLN A 238 3.87 8.26 -13.15
C GLN A 238 2.36 8.51 -13.30
N GLY A 239 1.54 7.90 -12.44
CA GLY A 239 0.09 8.01 -12.48
C GLY A 239 -0.59 7.03 -13.42
N ALA A 240 -1.79 7.40 -13.87
CA ALA A 240 -2.55 6.68 -14.88
C ALA A 240 -3.09 7.64 -15.94
N ARG A 241 -3.27 7.12 -17.16
CA ARG A 241 -3.78 7.91 -18.30
C ARG A 241 -5.14 8.54 -18.01
N THR A 242 -5.99 7.83 -17.28
CA THR A 242 -7.32 8.29 -16.82
C THR A 242 -7.29 9.55 -15.96
N TYR A 243 -6.17 9.86 -15.31
CA TYR A 243 -5.99 11.09 -14.52
C TYR A 243 -5.23 12.19 -15.26
N GLY A 244 -4.66 11.92 -16.44
CA GLY A 244 -3.81 12.85 -17.18
C GLY A 244 -2.61 13.31 -16.35
N ASP A 245 -2.45 14.62 -16.19
CA ASP A 245 -1.37 15.22 -15.40
C ASP A 245 -1.68 15.39 -13.91
N ARG A 246 -2.89 15.01 -13.48
CA ARG A 246 -3.34 15.14 -12.09
C ARG A 246 -2.79 14.02 -11.20
N ILE A 247 -1.47 13.99 -11.02
CA ILE A 247 -0.78 12.93 -10.25
C ILE A 247 -1.12 12.96 -8.75
N TYR A 248 -1.32 14.14 -8.16
CA TYR A 248 -1.66 14.24 -6.74
C TYR A 248 -3.02 13.55 -6.43
N PRO A 249 -4.16 13.93 -7.04
CA PRO A 249 -5.40 13.21 -6.77
C PRO A 249 -5.33 11.74 -7.20
N TYR A 250 -4.55 11.37 -8.21
CA TYR A 250 -4.33 9.95 -8.54
C TYR A 250 -3.69 9.17 -7.37
N ARG A 251 -2.64 9.73 -6.74
CA ARG A 251 -1.98 9.12 -5.58
C ARG A 251 -2.93 8.92 -4.41
N GLN A 252 -3.84 9.88 -4.18
CA GLN A 252 -4.88 9.78 -3.16
C GLN A 252 -5.90 8.68 -3.51
N MET A 253 -6.34 8.62 -4.76
CA MET A 253 -7.23 7.56 -5.25
C MET A 253 -6.60 6.18 -5.04
N LEU A 254 -5.34 6.02 -5.44
CA LEU A 254 -4.61 4.75 -5.33
C LEU A 254 -4.57 4.26 -3.88
N ILE A 255 -4.23 5.14 -2.93
CA ILE A 255 -4.24 4.81 -1.50
C ILE A 255 -5.64 4.39 -1.03
N ASN A 256 -6.67 5.18 -1.37
CA ASN A 256 -8.03 4.89 -0.93
C ASN A 256 -8.59 3.60 -1.53
N HIS A 257 -8.30 3.32 -2.81
CA HIS A 257 -8.76 2.12 -3.51
C HIS A 257 -8.18 0.86 -2.86
N GLU A 258 -6.86 0.80 -2.68
CA GLU A 258 -6.22 -0.42 -2.17
C GLU A 258 -6.54 -0.65 -0.68
N VAL A 259 -6.62 0.42 0.12
CA VAL A 259 -7.07 0.29 1.51
C VAL A 259 -8.57 -0.01 1.57
N GLY A 260 -9.36 0.40 0.58
CA GLY A 260 -10.76 0.01 0.45
C GLY A 260 -10.93 -1.51 0.36
N HIS A 261 -10.13 -2.18 -0.48
CA HIS A 261 -10.08 -3.66 -0.54
C HIS A 261 -9.73 -4.27 0.81
N ARG A 262 -8.70 -3.74 1.48
CA ARG A 262 -8.29 -4.20 2.83
C ARG A 262 -9.41 -4.05 3.87
N LEU A 263 -10.29 -3.06 3.69
CA LEU A 263 -11.45 -2.82 4.54
C LEU A 263 -12.69 -3.63 4.13
N GLY A 264 -12.59 -4.46 3.09
CA GLY A 264 -13.66 -5.34 2.61
C GLY A 264 -14.55 -4.74 1.53
N HIS A 265 -14.14 -3.67 0.87
CA HIS A 265 -14.88 -3.08 -0.26
C HIS A 265 -14.42 -3.71 -1.57
N ASN A 266 -15.35 -4.31 -2.32
CA ASN A 266 -15.08 -4.85 -3.65
C ASN A 266 -15.14 -3.73 -4.72
N HIS A 267 -14.70 -4.07 -5.92
CA HIS A 267 -14.90 -3.19 -7.08
C HIS A 267 -16.39 -2.92 -7.31
N VAL A 268 -16.67 -1.68 -7.70
CA VAL A 268 -17.96 -1.24 -8.24
C VAL A 268 -17.68 -0.42 -9.49
N THR A 269 -18.68 -0.25 -10.33
CA THR A 269 -18.55 0.51 -11.57
C THR A 269 -19.52 1.67 -11.53
N CYS A 270 -19.10 2.82 -12.06
CA CYS A 270 -19.95 3.97 -12.26
C CYS A 270 -21.12 3.62 -13.19
N GLU A 271 -22.29 4.19 -12.93
CA GLU A 271 -23.51 3.82 -13.66
C GLU A 271 -24.10 5.00 -14.46
N LYS A 272 -23.55 6.21 -14.29
CA LYS A 272 -24.10 7.42 -14.91
C LYS A 272 -23.02 8.26 -15.57
N ASP A 273 -23.31 8.62 -16.81
CA ASP A 273 -22.47 9.52 -17.60
C ASP A 273 -22.30 10.88 -16.91
N GLY A 274 -21.06 11.36 -16.86
CA GLY A 274 -20.67 12.62 -16.26
C GLY A 274 -20.56 12.61 -14.72
N GLU A 275 -20.93 11.53 -14.03
CA GLU A 275 -20.76 11.44 -12.57
C GLU A 275 -19.32 11.11 -12.17
N LEU A 276 -18.97 11.38 -10.91
CA LEU A 276 -17.71 10.93 -10.34
C LEU A 276 -17.72 9.40 -10.30
N ALA A 277 -16.62 8.77 -10.72
CA ALA A 277 -16.46 7.34 -10.54
C ALA A 277 -16.43 7.00 -9.04
N PRO A 278 -17.02 5.89 -8.60
CA PRO A 278 -16.77 5.36 -7.27
C PRO A 278 -15.27 5.17 -7.04
N VAL A 279 -14.75 5.45 -5.83
CA VAL A 279 -13.31 5.25 -5.54
C VAL A 279 -12.89 3.78 -5.73
N MET A 280 -13.84 2.85 -5.55
CA MET A 280 -13.64 1.42 -5.77
C MET A 280 -13.80 0.99 -7.23
N GLN A 281 -14.08 1.89 -8.17
CA GLN A 281 -13.88 1.60 -9.59
C GLN A 281 -12.40 1.43 -9.89
N GLN A 282 -12.07 0.55 -10.84
CA GLN A 282 -10.70 0.37 -11.33
C GLN A 282 -10.23 1.55 -12.18
N GLN A 283 -10.23 2.76 -11.60
CA GLN A 283 -9.97 4.02 -12.30
C GLN A 283 -8.56 4.10 -12.87
N THR A 284 -7.60 3.31 -12.38
CA THR A 284 -6.28 3.18 -13.03
C THR A 284 -6.39 2.58 -14.44
N LYS A 285 -7.36 1.69 -14.66
CA LYS A 285 -7.58 1.00 -15.93
C LYS A 285 -8.54 1.76 -16.83
N PHE A 286 -9.70 2.18 -16.31
CA PHE A 286 -10.74 2.80 -17.13
C PHE A 286 -11.64 3.76 -16.34
N LEU A 287 -12.18 4.74 -17.07
CA LEU A 287 -13.25 5.64 -16.65
C LEU A 287 -14.44 5.58 -17.63
N ASP A 288 -14.18 5.17 -18.86
CA ASP A 288 -15.15 4.92 -19.90
C ASP A 288 -15.50 3.42 -19.95
N HIS A 289 -16.78 3.10 -19.97
CA HIS A 289 -17.30 1.75 -20.27
C HIS A 289 -18.75 1.85 -20.72
N ASP A 290 -19.23 0.94 -21.58
CA ASP A 290 -20.65 0.82 -21.94
C ASP A 290 -21.34 2.13 -22.42
N GLY A 291 -20.58 3.05 -23.02
CA GLY A 291 -21.08 4.36 -23.45
C GLY A 291 -21.24 5.40 -22.33
N ILE A 292 -20.76 5.09 -21.12
CA ILE A 292 -20.71 5.94 -19.94
C ILE A 292 -19.28 6.46 -19.76
N HIS A 293 -19.13 7.78 -19.64
CA HIS A 293 -17.90 8.44 -19.24
C HIS A 293 -18.03 8.96 -17.81
N CYS A 294 -17.22 8.45 -16.89
CA CYS A 294 -17.17 8.97 -15.52
C CYS A 294 -15.93 9.81 -15.25
N LEU A 295 -16.07 10.76 -14.34
CA LEU A 295 -15.01 11.65 -13.93
C LEU A 295 -14.12 10.99 -12.88
N PRO A 296 -12.79 11.18 -12.91
CA PRO A 296 -11.92 10.60 -11.90
C PRO A 296 -12.22 11.15 -10.51
N ASN A 297 -12.19 10.26 -9.51
CA ASN A 297 -12.51 10.58 -8.14
C ASN A 297 -11.57 9.85 -7.17
N SER A 298 -10.96 10.61 -6.28
CA SER A 298 -10.03 10.08 -5.29
C SER A 298 -10.67 9.59 -4.01
N TRP A 299 -11.97 9.85 -3.80
CA TRP A 299 -12.56 9.83 -2.47
C TRP A 299 -13.80 8.92 -2.38
N PRO A 300 -13.93 8.12 -1.30
CA PRO A 300 -15.15 7.36 -1.03
C PRO A 300 -16.35 8.21 -0.60
N TYR A 301 -16.13 9.42 -0.07
CA TYR A 301 -17.19 10.30 0.42
C TYR A 301 -17.12 11.72 -0.16
N PRO A 302 -18.27 12.36 -0.48
CA PRO A 302 -19.61 11.77 -0.49
C PRO A 302 -19.72 10.59 -1.48
N LYS A 303 -20.72 9.72 -1.29
CA LYS A 303 -20.92 8.61 -2.22
C LYS A 303 -21.17 9.15 -3.62
N SER A 304 -20.45 8.60 -4.58
CA SER A 304 -20.56 8.84 -6.01
C SER A 304 -21.14 7.59 -6.67
#